data_AF-D6Z5E1-F1
#
_entry.id   AF-D6Z5E1-F1
#
_cell.length_a   1.000
_cell.length_b   1.000
_cell.length_c   1.000
_cell.angle_alpha   90.00
_cell.angle_beta   90.00
_cell.angle_gamma   90.00
#
_symmetry.space_group_name_H-M   'P 1'
#
loop_
_entity.id
_entity.type
_entity.pdbx_description
1 polymer ?
#
loop_
_entity_poly.entity_id
_entity_poly.type
_entity_poly.pdbx_seq_one_letter_code
_entity_poly.pdbx_strand_id
1 'polypeptide(L)'
;MLKILSFFTLIWVAARFVYGLDFAPLLELLEQFIVAHNYPLQAAGVLVALCLPGITRTFEGLGLYSLMYSLARLFFFLSTILVCLVSLAAVLFWFDLGVNLWAMLGLIAALPILIAGSAAFSLHIADFNYPVKASLVPLLMLAGLSAFVVFLAAYYGI
;
A
#
# COMPACT_ATOMS: atom_id res chain seq x y z
N MET A 1 -0.65 -11.87 -11.71
CA MET A 1 -0.07 -10.50 -11.69
C MET A 1 0.37 -10.02 -13.06
N LEU A 2 1.19 -10.76 -13.82
CA LEU A 2 1.73 -10.29 -15.11
C LEU A 2 0.67 -9.80 -16.12
N LYS A 3 -0.46 -10.52 -16.24
CA LYS A 3 -1.58 -10.15 -17.13
C LYS A 3 -2.26 -8.81 -16.75
N ILE A 4 -2.33 -8.51 -15.46
CA ILE A 4 -2.91 -7.25 -14.96
C ILE A 4 -1.95 -6.11 -15.28
N LEU A 5 -0.65 -6.35 -15.07
CA LEU A 5 0.40 -5.37 -15.33
C LEU A 5 0.46 -5.00 -16.82
N SER A 6 0.41 -6.01 -17.71
CA SER A 6 0.38 -5.78 -19.16
C SER A 6 -0.89 -5.09 -19.64
N PHE A 7 -2.04 -5.34 -19.01
CA PHE A 7 -3.29 -4.67 -19.35
C PHE A 7 -3.26 -3.19 -18.93
N PHE A 8 -2.72 -2.91 -17.74
CA PHE A 8 -2.58 -1.55 -17.22
C PHE A 8 -1.62 -0.70 -18.06
N THR A 9 -0.47 -1.26 -18.46
CA THR A 9 0.48 -0.55 -19.33
C THR A 9 -0.11 -0.28 -20.71
N LEU A 10 -0.92 -1.20 -21.26
CA LEU A 10 -1.56 -1.02 -22.56
C LEU A 10 -2.65 0.06 -22.51
N ILE A 11 -3.43 0.11 -21.43
CA ILE A 11 -4.37 1.22 -21.16
C ILE A 11 -3.62 2.55 -21.07
N TRP A 12 -2.49 2.59 -20.35
CA TRP A 12 -1.71 3.82 -20.23
C TRP A 12 -1.14 4.29 -21.57
N VAL A 13 -0.56 3.38 -22.37
CA VAL A 13 -0.07 3.70 -23.72
C VAL A 13 -1.22 4.21 -24.59
N ALA A 14 -2.38 3.57 -24.54
CA ALA A 14 -3.56 4.06 -25.26
C ALA A 14 -4.00 5.45 -24.76
N ALA A 15 -4.12 5.65 -23.45
CA ALA A 15 -4.50 6.93 -22.85
C ALA A 15 -3.56 8.08 -23.25
N ARG A 16 -2.24 7.84 -23.23
CA ARG A 16 -1.24 8.87 -23.53
C ARG A 16 -1.06 9.10 -25.03
N PHE A 17 -0.87 8.05 -25.80
CA PHE A 17 -0.48 8.17 -27.22
C PHE A 17 -1.68 8.20 -28.17
N VAL A 18 -2.83 7.62 -27.80
CA VAL A 18 -4.05 7.65 -28.64
C VAL A 18 -4.95 8.81 -28.26
N TYR A 19 -5.10 9.11 -26.97
CA TYR A 19 -6.01 10.16 -26.49
C TYR A 19 -5.32 11.46 -26.06
N GLY A 20 -3.97 11.50 -26.03
CA GLY A 20 -3.23 12.72 -25.67
C GLY A 20 -3.50 13.22 -24.26
N LEU A 21 -3.89 12.33 -23.33
CA LEU A 21 -4.20 12.73 -21.95
C LEU A 21 -2.96 13.33 -21.29
N ASP A 22 -3.12 14.54 -20.75
CA ASP A 22 -2.12 15.19 -19.92
C ASP A 22 -2.26 14.74 -18.47
N PHE A 23 -1.19 14.22 -17.89
CA PHE A 23 -1.16 13.73 -16.52
C PHE A 23 -0.81 14.83 -15.51
N ALA A 24 -0.37 16.01 -15.95
CA ALA A 24 -0.10 17.16 -15.10
C ALA A 24 -1.32 17.59 -14.22
N PRO A 25 -2.54 17.76 -14.75
CA PRO A 25 -3.70 18.11 -13.92
C PRO A 25 -4.08 17.00 -12.92
N LEU A 26 -3.78 15.74 -13.27
CA LEU A 26 -4.03 14.61 -12.37
C LEU A 26 -3.02 14.58 -11.21
N LEU A 27 -1.77 14.94 -11.49
CA LEU A 27 -0.74 15.13 -10.46
C LEU A 27 -1.10 16.27 -9.52
N GLU A 28 -1.53 17.41 -10.05
CA GLU A 28 -1.92 18.58 -9.24
C GLU A 28 -3.11 18.26 -8.32
N LEU A 29 -4.12 17.55 -8.83
CA LEU A 29 -5.25 17.08 -8.03
C LEU A 29 -4.81 16.10 -6.93
N LEU A 30 -3.87 15.21 -7.25
CA LEU A 30 -3.30 14.26 -6.28
C LEU A 30 -2.52 15.00 -5.19
N GLU A 31 -1.70 15.98 -5.54
CA GLU A 31 -0.97 16.83 -4.59
C GLU A 31 -1.91 17.59 -3.66
N GLN A 32 -2.93 18.25 -4.20
CA GLN A 32 -3.94 18.98 -3.41
C GLN A 32 -4.67 18.03 -2.45
N PHE A 33 -5.03 16.83 -2.92
CA PHE A 33 -5.69 15.83 -2.08
C PHE A 33 -4.78 15.37 -0.93
N ILE A 34 -3.51 15.09 -1.22
CA ILE A 34 -2.51 14.71 -0.21
C ILE A 34 -2.37 15.83 0.81
N VAL A 35 -2.13 17.07 0.38
CA VAL A 35 -1.97 18.22 1.29
C VAL A 35 -3.18 18.38 2.21
N ALA A 36 -4.39 18.21 1.67
CA ALA A 36 -5.63 18.34 2.45
C ALA A 36 -5.87 17.18 3.43
N HIS A 37 -5.42 15.96 3.12
CA HIS A 37 -5.79 14.75 3.86
C HIS A 37 -4.59 13.96 4.43
N ASN A 38 -3.38 14.52 4.40
CA ASN A 38 -2.16 13.80 4.77
C ASN A 38 -2.26 13.21 6.19
N TYR A 39 -2.55 14.06 7.16
CA TYR A 39 -2.64 13.65 8.57
C TYR A 39 -3.77 12.65 8.84
N PRO A 40 -5.03 12.87 8.43
CA PRO A 40 -6.10 11.90 8.69
C PRO A 40 -5.87 10.56 8.00
N LEU A 41 -5.28 10.53 6.78
CA LEU A 41 -4.95 9.29 6.09
C LEU A 41 -3.86 8.50 6.83
N GLN A 42 -2.79 9.17 7.26
CA GLN A 42 -1.73 8.54 8.06
C GLN A 42 -2.26 7.99 9.38
N ALA A 43 -3.03 8.80 10.11
CA ALA A 43 -3.61 8.39 11.39
C ALA A 43 -4.53 7.17 11.22
N ALA A 44 -5.42 7.19 10.22
CA ALA A 44 -6.32 6.08 9.93
C ALA A 44 -5.55 4.80 9.54
N GLY A 45 -4.55 4.91 8.67
CA GLY A 45 -3.78 3.76 8.21
C GLY A 45 -2.94 3.12 9.32
N VAL A 46 -2.32 3.92 10.20
CA VAL A 46 -1.61 3.43 11.38
C VAL A 46 -2.56 2.79 12.38
N LEU A 47 -3.71 3.42 12.64
CA LEU A 47 -4.75 2.85 13.51
C LEU A 47 -5.22 1.49 13.00
N VAL A 48 -5.56 1.38 11.70
CA VAL A 48 -5.96 0.09 11.10
C VAL A 48 -4.90 -0.97 11.31
N ALA A 49 -3.64 -0.64 11.03
CA ALA A 49 -2.56 -1.61 11.17
C ALA A 49 -2.26 -2.04 12.61
N LEU A 50 -2.46 -1.16 13.59
CA LEU A 50 -2.30 -1.49 15.01
C LEU A 50 -3.52 -2.23 15.57
N CYS A 51 -4.73 -1.88 15.12
CA CYS A 51 -5.96 -2.50 15.58
C CYS A 51 -6.16 -3.90 14.99
N LEU A 52 -5.70 -4.16 13.76
CA LEU A 52 -5.93 -5.45 13.09
C LEU A 52 -5.44 -6.64 13.93
N PRO A 53 -4.20 -6.67 14.46
CA PRO A 53 -3.71 -7.80 15.27
C PRO A 53 -4.44 -7.89 16.61
N GLY A 54 -4.82 -6.76 17.21
CA GLY A 54 -5.60 -6.72 18.45
C GLY A 54 -7.00 -7.33 18.27
N ILE A 55 -7.70 -6.94 17.20
CA ILE A 55 -9.00 -7.49 16.81
C ILE A 55 -8.89 -8.98 16.46
N THR A 56 -7.77 -9.37 15.85
CA THR A 56 -7.50 -10.77 15.52
C THR A 56 -7.41 -11.63 16.80
N ARG A 57 -6.66 -11.18 17.80
CA ARG A 57 -6.55 -11.85 19.11
C ARG A 57 -7.89 -11.92 19.86
N THR A 58 -8.72 -10.88 19.79
CA THR A 58 -10.03 -10.92 20.46
C THR A 58 -10.99 -11.89 19.77
N PHE A 59 -11.00 -11.95 18.44
CA PHE A 59 -11.81 -12.92 17.70
C PHE A 59 -11.36 -14.37 17.88
N GLU A 60 -10.05 -14.60 18.02
CA GLU A 60 -9.50 -15.90 18.40
C GLU A 60 -10.08 -16.37 19.75
N GLY A 61 -10.08 -15.49 20.77
CA GLY A 61 -10.67 -15.79 22.08
C GLY A 61 -12.18 -16.04 22.07
N LEU A 62 -12.90 -15.49 21.08
CA LEU A 62 -14.35 -15.68 20.90
C LEU A 62 -14.71 -16.89 20.02
N GLY A 63 -13.72 -17.59 19.46
CA GLY A 63 -13.94 -18.73 18.56
C GLY A 63 -14.40 -18.35 17.14
N LEU A 64 -14.30 -17.07 16.76
CA LEU A 64 -14.77 -16.53 15.47
C LEU A 64 -13.70 -16.63 14.36
N TYR A 65 -13.08 -17.80 14.24
CA TYR A 65 -11.89 -18.00 13.42
C TYR A 65 -12.12 -17.72 11.92
N SER A 66 -13.25 -18.16 11.35
CA SER A 66 -13.51 -18.01 9.91
C SER A 66 -13.71 -16.56 9.49
N LEU A 67 -14.31 -15.74 10.36
CA LEU A 67 -14.58 -14.33 10.09
C LEU A 67 -13.27 -13.54 10.13
N MET A 68 -12.46 -13.74 11.17
CA MET A 68 -11.13 -13.16 11.30
C MET A 68 -10.23 -13.51 10.10
N TYR A 69 -10.17 -14.79 9.74
CA TYR A 69 -9.37 -15.25 8.61
C TYR A 69 -9.80 -14.60 7.28
N SER A 70 -11.10 -14.52 7.03
CA SER A 70 -11.64 -13.89 5.83
C SER A 70 -11.31 -12.40 5.78
N LEU A 71 -11.43 -11.71 6.91
CA LEU A 71 -11.15 -10.28 7.04
C LEU A 71 -9.66 -9.99 6.81
N ALA A 72 -8.77 -10.72 7.47
CA ALA A 72 -7.33 -10.55 7.31
C ALA A 72 -6.87 -10.88 5.88
N ARG A 73 -7.46 -11.91 5.25
CA ARG A 73 -7.19 -12.24 3.84
C ARG A 73 -7.64 -11.12 2.89
N LEU A 74 -8.80 -10.52 3.15
CA LEU A 74 -9.33 -9.40 2.37
C LEU A 74 -8.42 -8.17 2.48
N PHE A 75 -8.02 -7.80 3.70
CA PHE A 75 -7.08 -6.69 3.92
C PHE A 75 -5.74 -6.96 3.25
N PHE A 76 -5.18 -8.16 3.39
CA PHE A 76 -3.94 -8.54 2.72
C PHE A 76 -4.03 -8.37 1.20
N PHE A 77 -5.10 -8.86 0.58
CA PHE A 77 -5.31 -8.78 -0.87
C PHE A 77 -5.50 -7.34 -1.34
N LEU A 78 -6.36 -6.56 -0.69
CA LEU A 78 -6.60 -5.15 -1.01
C LEU A 78 -5.33 -4.32 -0.89
N SER A 79 -4.59 -4.49 0.20
CA SER A 79 -3.34 -3.78 0.42
C SER A 79 -2.29 -4.14 -0.62
N THR A 80 -2.18 -5.41 -1.00
CA THR A 80 -1.25 -5.84 -2.06
C THR A 80 -1.61 -5.24 -3.41
N ILE A 81 -2.91 -5.15 -3.74
CA ILE A 81 -3.39 -4.47 -4.95
C ILE A 81 -3.03 -2.98 -4.90
N LEU A 82 -3.28 -2.32 -3.77
CA LEU A 82 -2.95 -0.91 -3.57
C LEU A 82 -1.45 -0.63 -3.77
N VAL A 83 -0.57 -1.44 -3.17
CA VAL A 83 0.88 -1.33 -3.39
C VAL A 83 1.22 -1.45 -4.87
N CYS A 84 0.61 -2.41 -5.58
CA CYS A 84 0.84 -2.58 -7.02
C CYS A 84 0.37 -1.37 -7.83
N LEU A 85 -0.81 -0.81 -7.50
CA LEU A 85 -1.35 0.36 -8.18
C LEU A 85 -0.50 1.61 -7.95
N VAL A 86 -0.05 1.85 -6.71
CA VAL A 86 0.85 2.97 -6.37
C VAL A 86 2.19 2.79 -7.08
N SER A 87 2.74 1.58 -7.11
CA SER A 87 3.99 1.27 -7.82
C SER A 87 3.85 1.53 -9.32
N LEU A 88 2.74 1.11 -9.92
CA LEU A 88 2.46 1.36 -11.33
C LEU A 88 2.31 2.84 -11.61
N ALA A 89 1.48 3.54 -10.84
CA ALA A 89 1.31 4.99 -10.96
C ALA A 89 2.66 5.72 -10.86
N ALA A 90 3.51 5.34 -9.90
CA ALA A 90 4.83 5.93 -9.74
C ALA A 90 5.72 5.78 -10.99
N VAL A 91 5.71 4.59 -11.61
CA VAL A 91 6.43 4.37 -12.86
C VAL A 91 5.86 5.22 -14.00
N LEU A 92 4.53 5.31 -14.11
CA LEU A 92 3.86 6.08 -15.16
C LEU A 92 4.17 7.58 -15.07
N PHE A 93 4.04 8.15 -13.87
CA PHE A 93 4.35 9.56 -13.62
C PHE A 93 5.84 9.88 -13.75
N TRP A 94 6.71 8.92 -13.41
CA TRP A 94 8.15 9.07 -13.66
C TRP A 94 8.46 9.15 -15.16
N PHE A 95 7.89 8.26 -15.98
CA PHE A 95 8.12 8.29 -17.43
C PHE A 95 7.55 9.53 -18.11
N ASP A 96 6.42 10.05 -17.61
CA ASP A 96 5.73 11.15 -18.28
C ASP A 96 6.18 12.54 -17.82
N LEU A 97 6.31 12.74 -16.51
CA LEU A 97 6.58 14.04 -15.89
C LEU A 97 7.96 14.09 -15.20
N GLY A 98 8.67 12.97 -15.10
CA GLY A 98 9.93 12.88 -14.33
C GLY A 98 9.74 12.98 -12.81
N VAL A 99 8.50 12.84 -12.32
CA VAL A 99 8.17 13.02 -10.90
C VAL A 99 8.25 11.69 -10.15
N ASN A 100 8.93 11.68 -9.01
CA ASN A 100 8.96 10.51 -8.12
C ASN A 100 7.77 10.51 -7.17
N LEU A 101 6.73 9.78 -7.54
CA LEU A 101 5.50 9.70 -6.75
C LEU A 101 5.67 9.10 -5.35
N TRP A 102 6.67 8.22 -5.16
CA TRP A 102 6.96 7.65 -3.84
C TRP A 102 7.52 8.71 -2.88
N ALA A 103 8.38 9.60 -3.39
CA ALA A 103 8.88 10.73 -2.61
C ALA A 103 7.75 11.70 -2.29
N MET A 104 6.90 12.02 -3.28
CA MET A 104 5.77 12.95 -3.13
C MET A 104 4.71 12.45 -2.14
N LEU A 105 4.36 11.16 -2.20
CA LEU A 105 3.40 10.54 -1.27
C LEU A 105 3.97 10.33 0.14
N GLY A 106 5.30 10.24 0.28
CA GLY A 106 5.99 10.02 1.55
C GLY A 106 5.43 8.83 2.34
N LEU A 107 5.09 9.06 3.61
CA LEU A 107 4.56 8.03 4.52
C LEU A 107 3.23 7.43 4.06
N ILE A 108 2.43 8.16 3.26
CA ILE A 108 1.13 7.66 2.78
C ILE A 108 1.35 6.42 1.89
N ALA A 109 2.42 6.42 1.08
CA ALA A 109 2.74 5.29 0.21
C ALA A 109 3.17 4.03 1.00
N ALA A 110 3.62 4.19 2.24
CA ALA A 110 3.98 3.09 3.12
C ALA A 110 2.76 2.45 3.82
N LEU A 111 1.60 3.14 3.88
CA LEU A 111 0.41 2.64 4.58
C LEU A 111 -0.09 1.30 4.03
N PRO A 112 -0.24 1.09 2.70
CA PRO A 112 -0.69 -0.20 2.18
C PRO A 112 0.29 -1.33 2.52
N ILE A 113 1.59 -1.06 2.53
CA ILE A 113 2.64 -2.04 2.91
C ILE A 113 2.47 -2.42 4.38
N LEU A 114 2.24 -1.43 5.23
CA LEU A 114 2.12 -1.60 6.67
C LEU A 114 0.82 -2.35 7.04
N ILE A 115 -0.29 -2.07 6.35
CA ILE A 115 -1.56 -2.81 6.50
C ILE A 115 -1.41 -4.25 5.96
N ALA A 116 -0.72 -4.45 4.83
CA ALA A 116 -0.45 -5.80 4.30
C ALA A 116 0.39 -6.62 5.28
N GLY A 117 1.41 -6.03 5.90
CA GLY A 117 2.23 -6.69 6.92
C GLY A 117 1.41 -7.07 8.16
N SER A 118 0.56 -6.15 8.63
CA SER A 118 -0.35 -6.40 9.76
C SER A 118 -1.36 -7.51 9.44
N ALA A 119 -1.95 -7.50 8.25
CA ALA A 119 -2.87 -8.54 7.79
C ALA A 119 -2.19 -9.90 7.64
N ALA A 120 -0.96 -9.93 7.14
CA ALA A 120 -0.15 -11.14 7.05
C ALA A 120 0.17 -11.72 8.45
N PHE A 121 0.46 -10.85 9.41
CA PHE A 121 0.68 -11.23 10.81
C PHE A 121 -0.59 -11.79 11.45
N SER A 122 -1.73 -11.13 11.23
CA SER A 122 -3.04 -11.62 11.68
C SER A 122 -3.40 -12.99 11.10
N LEU A 123 -3.14 -13.23 9.83
CA LEU A 123 -3.32 -14.54 9.19
C LEU A 123 -2.43 -15.61 9.81
N HIS A 124 -1.22 -15.24 10.24
CA HIS A 124 -0.31 -16.18 10.90
C HIS A 124 -0.76 -16.55 12.31
N ILE A 125 -1.33 -15.60 13.07
CA ILE A 125 -1.97 -15.89 14.36
C ILE A 125 -3.16 -16.84 14.14
N ALA A 126 -3.98 -16.55 13.14
CA ALA A 126 -5.17 -17.33 12.81
C ALA A 126 -4.88 -18.77 12.38
N ASP A 127 -3.82 -18.96 11.60
CA ASP A 127 -3.39 -20.24 11.07
C ASP A 127 -1.85 -20.28 11.05
N PHE A 128 -1.29 -21.02 12.00
CA PHE A 128 0.15 -21.14 12.16
C PHE A 128 0.84 -21.85 10.97
N ASN A 129 0.06 -22.60 10.18
CA ASN A 129 0.48 -23.32 8.99
C ASN A 129 0.24 -22.54 7.70
N TYR A 130 -0.35 -21.35 7.79
CA TYR A 130 -0.59 -20.52 6.61
C TYR A 130 0.74 -20.20 5.92
N PRO A 131 0.87 -20.39 4.59
CA PRO A 131 2.14 -20.29 3.86
C PRO A 131 2.60 -18.84 3.65
N VAL A 132 2.46 -18.01 4.69
CA VAL A 132 2.80 -16.59 4.70
C VAL A 132 4.09 -16.33 5.47
N LYS A 133 4.65 -17.33 6.17
CA LYS A 133 5.96 -17.22 6.86
C LYS A 133 7.09 -16.68 5.96
N ALA A 134 7.13 -17.12 4.70
CA ALA A 134 8.13 -16.66 3.74
C ALA A 134 7.90 -15.21 3.26
N SER A 135 6.67 -14.73 3.29
CA SER A 135 6.27 -13.38 2.83
C SER A 135 6.15 -12.35 3.97
N LEU A 136 6.01 -12.79 5.22
CA LEU A 136 5.88 -11.94 6.41
C LEU A 136 7.14 -11.13 6.69
N VAL A 137 8.31 -11.81 6.68
CA VAL A 137 9.61 -11.16 6.92
C VAL A 137 9.94 -10.12 5.84
N PRO A 138 9.79 -10.41 4.53
CA PRO A 138 9.94 -9.41 3.49
C PRO A 138 8.98 -8.23 3.62
N LEU A 139 7.71 -8.46 3.95
CA LEU A 139 6.72 -7.38 4.10
C LEU A 139 7.02 -6.47 5.29
N LEU A 140 7.41 -7.03 6.44
CA LEU A 140 7.82 -6.27 7.60
C LEU A 140 9.14 -5.53 7.37
N MET A 141 10.10 -6.16 6.68
CA MET A 141 11.34 -5.49 6.25
C MET A 141 11.06 -4.36 5.26
N LEU A 142 10.15 -4.57 4.30
CA LEU A 142 9.77 -3.54 3.33
C LEU A 142 9.06 -2.38 4.02
N ALA A 143 8.15 -2.66 4.97
CA ALA A 143 7.51 -1.66 5.80
C ALA A 143 8.54 -0.87 6.62
N GLY A 144 9.47 -1.56 7.29
CA GLY A 144 10.54 -0.94 8.07
C GLY A 144 11.50 -0.09 7.21
N LEU A 145 11.94 -0.61 6.07
CA LEU A 145 12.78 0.12 5.13
C LEU A 145 12.05 1.33 4.54
N SER A 146 10.77 1.20 4.19
CA SER A 146 9.98 2.33 3.69
C SER A 146 9.82 3.43 4.73
N ALA A 147 9.55 3.07 6.00
CA ALA A 147 9.49 4.04 7.09
C ALA A 147 10.85 4.69 7.35
N PHE A 148 11.95 3.93 7.26
CA PHE A 148 13.31 4.44 7.43
C PHE A 148 13.73 5.39 6.30
N VAL A 149 13.42 5.05 5.05
CA VAL A 149 13.69 5.91 3.89
C VAL A 149 12.91 7.22 3.99
N VAL A 150 11.64 7.16 4.41
CA VAL A 150 10.85 8.39 4.59
C VAL A 150 11.35 9.22 5.78
N PHE A 151 11.77 8.59 6.88
CA PHE A 151 12.39 9.30 7.99
C PHE A 151 13.70 9.99 7.57
N LEU A 152 14.53 9.31 6.77
CA LEU A 152 15.75 9.89 6.20
C LEU A 152 15.44 11.07 5.27
N ALA A 153 14.48 10.92 4.35
CA ALA A 153 14.07 12.00 3.46
C ALA A 153 13.61 13.25 4.24
N ALA A 154 12.78 13.04 5.27
CA ALA A 154 12.33 14.11 6.16
C ALA A 154 13.48 14.75 6.96
N TYR A 155 14.46 13.97 7.41
CA TYR A 155 15.62 14.47 8.16
C TYR A 155 16.59 15.27 7.28
N TYR A 156 16.77 14.86 6.03
CA TYR A 156 17.68 15.52 5.08
C TYR A 156 17.00 16.61 4.23
N GLY A 157 15.70 16.82 4.37
CA GLY A 157 14.95 17.85 3.61
C GLY A 157 14.88 17.57 2.11
N ILE A 158 14.89 16.30 1.72
CA ILE A 158 14.82 15.81 0.33
C ILE A 158 13.38 15.42 0.00
#